data_AF-A0A135ID36-F1
#
_entry.id   AF-A0A135ID36-F1
#
_cell.length_a   1.000
_cell.length_b   1.000
_cell.length_c   1.000
_cell.angle_alpha   90.00
_cell.angle_beta   90.00
_cell.angle_gamma   90.00
#
_symmetry.space_group_name_H-M   'P 1'
#
loop_
_entity.id
_entity.type
_entity.pdbx_description
1 polymer ?
#
loop_
_entity_poly.entity_id
_entity_poly.type
_entity_poly.pdbx_seq_one_letter_code
_entity_poly.pdbx_strand_id
1 'polypeptide(L)'
;MYAMLWAIPSVIMGAIVSLGDTKHIIFIDEQLSKNTVSIVSKGEKMHFAQIANRLYFYWLAYPFIRHRSTVRSKKFRFFMWVNCIGMWSWLLFFCIMLYKSALSVEIGGN
;
A
#
# COMPACT_ATOMS: atom_id res chain seq x y z
N MET A 1 16.34 -8.43 -7.36
CA MET A 1 15.72 -9.77 -7.18
C MET A 1 14.64 -9.80 -6.10
N TYR A 2 14.81 -9.12 -4.94
CA TYR A 2 13.80 -9.07 -3.87
C TYR A 2 12.43 -8.48 -4.30
N ALA A 3 12.42 -7.42 -5.12
CA ALA A 3 11.17 -6.76 -5.56
C ALA A 3 10.24 -7.66 -6.37
N MET A 4 10.78 -8.53 -7.24
CA MET A 4 9.98 -9.49 -8.02
C MET A 4 9.43 -10.62 -7.15
N LEU A 5 10.24 -11.14 -6.23
CA LEU A 5 9.83 -12.16 -5.26
C LEU A 5 8.71 -11.67 -4.34
N TRP A 6 8.72 -10.37 -4.04
CA TRP A 6 7.74 -9.76 -3.15
C TRP A 6 6.48 -9.23 -3.88
N ALA A 7 6.58 -8.96 -5.18
CA ALA A 7 5.46 -8.52 -6.01
C ALA A 7 4.32 -9.54 -6.02
N ILE A 8 4.61 -10.84 -6.20
CA ILE A 8 3.58 -11.89 -6.30
C ILE A 8 2.77 -12.01 -5.00
N PRO A 9 3.38 -12.17 -3.81
CA PRO A 9 2.64 -12.17 -2.55
C PRO A 9 1.86 -10.88 -2.31
N SER A 10 2.42 -9.72 -2.68
CA SER A 10 1.75 -8.43 -2.47
C SER A 10 0.47 -8.29 -3.30
N VAL A 11 0.49 -8.75 -4.55
CA VAL A 11 -0.67 -8.72 -5.44
C VAL A 11 -1.72 -9.71 -4.95
N ILE A 12 -1.32 -10.91 -4.50
CA ILE A 12 -2.24 -11.89 -3.92
C ILE A 12 -2.88 -11.34 -2.64
N MET A 13 -2.10 -10.74 -1.73
CA MET A 13 -2.63 -10.15 -0.49
C MET A 13 -3.52 -8.94 -0.76
N GLY A 14 -3.12 -8.05 -1.68
CA GLY A 14 -3.93 -6.93 -2.13
C GLY A 14 -5.24 -7.39 -2.76
N ALA A 15 -5.19 -8.45 -3.57
CA ALA A 15 -6.34 -9.10 -4.16
C ALA A 15 -7.25 -9.73 -3.10
N ILE A 16 -6.71 -10.46 -2.11
CA ILE A 16 -7.50 -11.05 -1.02
C ILE A 16 -8.21 -9.97 -0.20
N VAL A 17 -7.52 -8.87 0.14
CA VAL A 17 -8.11 -7.78 0.92
C VAL A 17 -9.14 -6.99 0.12
N SER A 18 -8.94 -6.87 -1.19
CA SER A 18 -9.78 -6.03 -2.04
C SER A 18 -10.96 -6.79 -2.68
N LEU A 19 -10.79 -8.07 -3.05
CA LEU A 19 -11.85 -8.98 -3.56
C LEU A 19 -12.57 -9.71 -2.43
N GLY A 20 -11.92 -9.83 -1.27
CA GLY A 20 -12.51 -10.45 -0.09
C GLY A 20 -13.59 -9.56 0.54
N ASP A 21 -14.09 -10.02 1.70
CA ASP A 21 -15.10 -9.27 2.43
C ASP A 21 -14.57 -7.88 2.85
N THR A 22 -15.36 -6.84 2.60
CA THR A 22 -15.11 -5.44 2.98
C THR A 22 -14.72 -5.29 4.46
N LYS A 23 -15.06 -6.26 5.32
CA LYS A 23 -14.60 -6.34 6.72
C LYS A 23 -13.10 -6.17 6.88
N HIS A 24 -12.28 -6.68 5.96
CA HIS A 24 -10.83 -6.58 6.06
C HIS A 24 -10.33 -5.13 5.92
N ILE A 25 -10.87 -4.37 4.98
CA ILE A 25 -10.51 -2.97 4.82
C ILE A 25 -11.10 -2.10 5.93
N ILE A 26 -12.31 -2.40 6.42
CA ILE A 26 -12.90 -1.71 7.58
C ILE A 26 -12.00 -1.87 8.79
N PHE A 27 -11.51 -3.08 9.06
CA PHE A 27 -10.57 -3.31 10.15
C PHE A 27 -9.28 -2.50 9.99
N ILE A 28 -8.72 -2.42 8.77
CA ILE A 28 -7.53 -1.60 8.52
C ILE A 28 -7.84 -0.11 8.71
N ASP A 29 -8.97 0.36 8.19
CA ASP A 29 -9.44 1.76 8.27
C ASP A 29 -9.64 2.16 9.74
N GLU A 30 -10.29 1.31 10.54
CA GLU A 30 -10.50 1.53 11.97
C GLU A 30 -9.19 1.69 12.75
N GLN A 31 -8.15 0.98 12.33
CA GLN A 31 -6.86 0.97 13.01
C GLN A 31 -5.87 2.04 12.52
N LEU A 32 -6.11 2.68 11.36
CA LEU A 32 -5.16 3.60 10.71
C LEU A 32 -5.75 4.96 10.34
N SER A 33 -7.07 5.08 10.16
CA SER A 33 -7.70 6.35 9.79
C SER A 33 -7.83 7.28 11.00
N LYS A 34 -7.72 8.59 10.74
CA LYS A 34 -7.87 9.65 11.76
C LYS A 34 -9.35 9.87 12.16
N ASN A 35 -10.27 9.59 11.26
CA ASN A 35 -11.71 9.80 11.43
C ASN A 35 -12.43 8.55 10.96
N THR A 36 -12.87 7.73 11.91
CA THR A 36 -13.52 6.42 11.73
C THR A 36 -14.92 6.50 11.08
N VAL A 37 -15.19 7.51 10.26
CA VAL A 37 -16.38 7.55 9.42
C VAL A 37 -16.02 6.80 8.14
N SER A 38 -15.99 5.48 8.23
CA SER A 38 -15.78 4.65 7.04
C SER A 38 -16.97 4.88 6.11
N ILE A 39 -16.69 5.23 4.85
CA ILE A 39 -17.72 5.35 3.80
C ILE A 39 -18.51 4.02 3.68
N VAL A 40 -17.88 2.91 4.06
CA VAL A 40 -18.50 1.58 4.15
C VAL A 40 -19.54 1.48 5.28
N SER A 41 -19.34 2.12 6.44
CA SER A 41 -20.34 2.16 7.53
C SER A 41 -21.64 2.89 7.14
N LYS A 42 -21.59 3.73 6.10
CA LYS A 42 -22.76 4.40 5.52
C LYS A 42 -23.55 3.52 4.54
N GLY A 43 -23.16 2.26 4.34
CA GLY A 43 -23.86 1.31 3.47
C GLY A 43 -23.56 1.44 1.99
N GLU A 44 -22.57 2.26 1.60
CA GLU A 44 -22.14 2.36 0.21
C GLU A 44 -21.32 1.12 -0.20
N LYS A 45 -21.74 0.46 -1.28
CA LYS A 45 -21.00 -0.65 -1.89
C LYS A 45 -19.68 -0.11 -2.45
N MET A 46 -18.58 -0.29 -1.72
CA MET A 46 -17.26 0.05 -2.22
C MET A 46 -16.86 -0.89 -3.35
N HIS A 47 -16.43 -0.30 -4.46
CA HIS A 47 -15.85 -1.07 -5.55
C HIS A 47 -14.46 -1.59 -5.17
N PHE A 48 -14.11 -2.80 -5.64
CA PHE A 48 -12.79 -3.43 -5.43
C PHE A 48 -11.62 -2.45 -5.61
N ALA A 49 -11.67 -1.65 -6.68
CA ALA A 49 -10.62 -0.70 -7.01
C ALA A 49 -10.44 0.42 -5.95
N GLN A 50 -11.53 0.85 -5.31
CA GLN A 50 -11.49 1.86 -4.25
C GLN A 50 -10.88 1.29 -2.96
N ILE A 51 -11.20 0.03 -2.65
CA ILE A 51 -10.64 -0.71 -1.52
C ILE A 51 -9.13 -0.88 -1.71
N ALA A 52 -8.73 -1.36 -2.88
CA ALA A 52 -7.33 -1.53 -3.24
C ALA A 52 -6.56 -0.21 -3.13
N ASN A 53 -7.10 0.87 -3.71
CA ASN A 53 -6.44 2.18 -3.68
C ASN A 53 -6.22 2.68 -2.24
N ARG A 54 -7.21 2.54 -1.37
CA ARG A 54 -7.10 2.88 0.06
C ARG A 54 -6.03 2.04 0.76
N LEU A 55 -6.01 0.73 0.50
CA LEU A 55 -5.02 -0.18 1.06
C LEU A 55 -3.59 0.21 0.66
N TYR A 56 -3.36 0.47 -0.63
CA TYR A 56 -2.07 0.91 -1.14
C TYR A 56 -1.65 2.25 -0.54
N PHE A 57 -2.59 3.19 -0.39
CA PHE A 57 -2.33 4.46 0.26
C PHE A 57 -1.90 4.27 1.71
N TYR A 58 -2.54 3.35 2.44
CA TYR A 58 -2.13 3.00 3.80
C TYR A 58 -0.74 2.35 3.85
N TRP A 59 -0.37 1.51 2.89
CA TRP A 59 0.98 0.93 2.82
C TRP A 59 2.05 1.97 2.54
N LEU A 60 1.79 2.93 1.63
CA LEU A 60 2.70 4.03 1.34
C LEU A 60 2.83 5.01 2.50
N ALA A 61 1.71 5.38 3.12
CA ALA A 61 1.65 6.33 4.23
C ALA A 61 2.05 5.71 5.57
N TYR A 62 2.14 4.39 5.68
CA TYR A 62 2.44 3.64 6.90
C TYR A 62 3.59 4.20 7.75
N PRO A 63 4.78 4.56 7.21
CA PRO A 63 5.89 5.08 8.01
C PRO A 63 5.53 6.39 8.71
N PHE A 64 4.64 7.19 8.10
CA PHE A 64 4.16 8.44 8.67
C PHE A 64 2.99 8.23 9.62
N ILE A 65 2.05 7.33 9.34
CA ILE A 65 0.83 7.14 10.16
C ILE A 65 0.97 6.09 11.26
N ARG A 66 2.09 5.35 11.32
CA ARG A 66 2.34 4.30 12.34
C ARG A 66 2.14 4.75 13.78
N HIS A 67 2.37 6.02 14.09
CA HIS A 67 2.22 6.58 15.44
C HIS A 67 0.76 6.69 15.89
N ARG A 68 -0.19 6.67 14.93
CA ARG A 68 -1.63 6.71 15.20
C ARG A 68 -2.24 5.33 15.37
N SER A 69 -1.56 4.30 14.88
CA SER A 69 -2.04 2.93 14.97
C SER A 69 -1.93 2.41 16.40
N THR A 70 -3.08 2.24 17.04
CA THR A 70 -3.25 1.67 18.39
C THR A 70 -3.13 0.15 18.43
N VAL A 71 -2.85 -0.50 17.28
CA VAL A 71 -2.77 -1.97 17.17
C VAL A 71 -1.57 -2.54 17.94
N ARG A 72 -1.87 -3.38 18.93
CA ARG A 72 -0.89 -4.18 19.69
C ARG A 72 -0.47 -5.48 18.98
N SER A 73 -1.20 -5.89 17.94
CA SER A 73 -0.94 -7.12 17.19
C SER A 73 0.32 -7.02 16.33
N LYS A 74 1.33 -7.83 16.70
CA LYS A 74 2.60 -7.93 15.95
C LYS A 74 2.39 -8.44 14.51
N LYS A 75 1.41 -9.31 14.28
CA LYS A 75 1.10 -9.86 12.95
C LYS A 75 0.63 -8.77 11.99
N PHE A 76 -0.25 -7.88 12.46
CA PHE A 76 -0.74 -6.74 11.68
C PHE A 76 0.38 -5.76 11.34
N ARG A 77 1.18 -5.40 12.34
CA ARG A 77 2.32 -4.49 12.15
C ARG A 77 3.34 -5.07 11.17
N PHE A 78 3.63 -6.37 11.27
CA PHE A 78 4.51 -7.06 10.33
C PHE A 78 3.94 -7.05 8.91
N PHE A 79 2.65 -7.40 8.75
CA PHE A 79 1.97 -7.34 7.46
C PHE A 79 2.06 -5.94 6.84
N MET A 80 1.75 -4.89 7.59
CA MET A 80 1.81 -3.51 7.09
C MET A 80 3.25 -3.08 6.74
N TRP A 81 4.25 -3.47 7.54
CA TRP A 81 5.66 -3.16 7.29
C TRP A 81 6.21 -3.84 6.05
N VAL A 82 5.96 -5.14 5.91
CA VAL A 82 6.37 -5.92 4.75
C VAL A 82 5.76 -5.30 3.50
N ASN A 83 4.48 -4.91 3.55
CA ASN A 83 3.83 -4.26 2.43
C ASN A 83 4.31 -2.85 2.12
N CYS A 84 4.58 -2.07 3.15
CA CYS A 84 5.21 -0.76 3.02
C CYS A 84 6.58 -0.87 2.32
N ILE A 85 7.50 -1.69 2.84
CA ILE A 85 8.86 -1.84 2.27
C ILE A 85 8.80 -2.22 0.79
N GLY A 86 7.89 -3.12 0.44
CA GLY A 86 7.67 -3.52 -0.94
C GLY A 86 7.21 -2.38 -1.85
N MET A 87 6.22 -1.59 -1.44
CA MET A 87 5.75 -0.42 -2.20
C MET A 87 6.85 0.64 -2.37
N TRP A 88 7.62 0.90 -1.31
CA TRP A 88 8.75 1.83 -1.37
C TRP A 88 9.89 1.33 -2.26
N SER A 89 10.12 0.02 -2.30
CA SER A 89 11.09 -0.61 -3.21
C SER A 89 10.70 -0.42 -4.68
N TRP A 90 9.43 -0.60 -5.02
CA TRP A 90 8.91 -0.33 -6.36
C TRP A 90 8.98 1.16 -6.72
N LEU A 91 8.59 2.05 -5.81
CA LEU A 91 8.69 3.49 -6.02
C LEU A 91 10.14 3.91 -6.31
N LEU A 92 11.09 3.44 -5.50
CA LEU A 92 12.51 3.71 -5.70
C LEU A 92 13.02 3.15 -7.03
N PHE A 93 12.61 1.94 -7.40
CA PHE A 93 12.98 1.34 -8.69
C PHE A 93 12.51 2.20 -9.87
N PHE A 94 11.25 2.67 -9.85
CA PHE A 94 10.73 3.58 -10.88
C PHE A 94 11.50 4.92 -10.90
N CYS A 95 11.78 5.51 -9.73
CA CYS A 95 12.58 6.73 -9.65
C CYS A 95 13.99 6.56 -10.25
N ILE A 96 14.67 5.44 -9.95
CA ILE A 96 15.99 5.13 -10.52
C ILE A 96 15.91 4.94 -12.03
N MET A 97 14.90 4.21 -12.52
CA MET A 97 14.69 4.02 -13.96
C MET A 97 14.47 5.35 -14.68
N LEU A 98 13.62 6.22 -14.14
CA LEU A 98 13.37 7.56 -14.68
C LEU A 98 14.63 8.43 -14.66
N TYR A 99 15.40 8.39 -13.57
CA TYR A 99 16.67 9.10 -13.48
C TYR A 99 17.67 8.61 -14.53
N LYS A 100 17.81 7.29 -14.72
CA LYS A 100 18.68 6.73 -15.77
C LYS A 100 18.22 7.12 -17.17
N SER A 101 16.92 7.14 -17.45
CA SER A 101 16.42 7.59 -18.75
C SER A 101 16.69 9.07 -18.98
N ALA A 102 16.50 9.91 -17.96
CA ALA A 102 16.80 11.35 -18.06
C ALA A 102 18.28 11.60 -18.34
N LEU A 103 19.17 10.93 -17.61
CA LEU A 103 20.63 11.03 -17.81
C LEU A 103 21.06 10.52 -19.20
N SER A 104 20.44 9.46 -19.71
CA SER A 104 20.72 8.94 -21.05
C SER A 104 20.28 9.91 -22.15
N VAL A 105 19.23 10.70 -21.93
CA VAL A 105 18.80 11.76 -22.85
C VAL A 105 19.79 12.93 -22.83
N GLU A 106 20.31 13.33 -21.66
CA GLU A 106 21.31 14.40 -21.56
C GLU A 106 22.65 14.04 -22.21
N ILE A 107 23.11 12.78 -22.09
CA ILE A 107 24.39 12.33 -22.66
C ILE A 107 24.29 12.01 -24.15
N GLY A 108 23.15 11.50 -24.63
CA GLY A 108 22.92 11.20 -26.05
C GLY A 108 22.48 12.40 -26.91
N GLY A 109 22.19 13.54 -26.27
CA GLY A 109 21.78 14.80 -26.92
C GLY A 109 22.90 15.86 -27.05
N ASN A 110 24.12 15.55 -26.59
CA ASN A 110 25.35 16.35 -26.77
C ASN A 110 26.29 15.66 -27.77
#